data_AF-A0A2Z2CD24-F1
#
_entry.id   AF-A0A2Z2CD24-F1
#
_cell.length_a   1.000
_cell.length_b   1.000
_cell.length_c   1.000
_cell.angle_alpha   90.00
_cell.angle_beta   90.00
_cell.angle_gamma   90.00
#
_symmetry.space_group_name_H-M   'P 1'
#
loop_
_entity.id
_entity.type
_entity.pdbx_description
1 polymer ?
#
loop_
_entity_poly.entity_id
_entity_poly.type
_entity_poly.pdbx_seq_one_letter_code
_entity_poly.pdbx_strand_id
1 'polypeptide(L)'
;MLEFKVKSLLVGKLLHFFFSRFGWIAGGLILTFLITACDPGSMMLPGPSGSSNSSSWKEDSFEMQVLMEPFSETETEGTSGNPPIPRVAGEEAGPSHQASIIHNASFESSLHQRIQRLENENTPFLLDKGKGEYWTDIKRDLDQAPSQQEYNRLLEFENCDLQIRELKHLCSALFRQTLSQHPDLLPKCIERDAESAVFSFLESQREEFEAEFAPDGDGNGINTHWIDKLEMDLFQEMADDLHKNGGSSYYFLKFLQEYFPD
;
A
#
# COMPACT_ATOMS: atom_id res chain seq x y z
N MET A 1 -22.46 14.31 -12.47
CA MET A 1 -22.21 13.89 -11.07
C MET A 1 -21.27 12.69 -11.02
N LEU A 2 -21.54 11.60 -11.77
CA LEU A 2 -20.66 10.42 -11.86
C LEU A 2 -19.20 10.74 -12.30
N GLU A 3 -19.02 11.57 -13.34
CA GLU A 3 -17.68 11.96 -13.78
C GLU A 3 -16.86 12.71 -12.72
N PHE A 4 -17.54 13.47 -11.85
CA PHE A 4 -16.87 14.23 -10.81
C PHE A 4 -16.38 13.32 -9.68
N LYS A 5 -17.18 12.28 -9.36
CA LYS A 5 -16.83 11.26 -8.35
C LYS A 5 -15.64 10.40 -8.81
N VAL A 6 -15.63 9.97 -10.07
CA VAL A 6 -14.52 9.20 -10.66
C VAL A 6 -13.23 10.02 -10.75
N LYS A 7 -13.32 11.29 -11.16
CA LYS A 7 -12.17 12.20 -11.19
C LYS A 7 -11.64 12.50 -9.78
N SER A 8 -12.53 12.65 -8.79
CA SER A 8 -12.16 12.86 -7.40
C SER A 8 -11.45 11.63 -6.79
N LEU A 9 -11.95 10.43 -7.08
CA LEU A 9 -11.34 9.16 -6.65
C LEU A 9 -9.95 8.95 -7.27
N LEU A 10 -9.80 9.25 -8.56
CA LEU A 10 -8.50 9.18 -9.24
C LEU A 10 -7.50 10.19 -8.66
N VAL A 11 -7.94 11.41 -8.34
CA VAL A 11 -7.09 12.44 -7.72
C VAL A 11 -6.68 12.03 -6.30
N GLY A 12 -7.60 11.47 -5.50
CA GLY A 12 -7.28 10.94 -4.16
C GLY A 12 -6.25 9.81 -4.22
N LYS A 13 -6.43 8.85 -5.13
CA LYS A 13 -5.48 7.74 -5.36
C LYS A 13 -4.11 8.23 -5.84
N LEU A 14 -4.10 9.25 -6.70
CA LEU A 14 -2.87 9.84 -7.22
C LEU A 14 -2.12 10.61 -6.13
N LEU A 15 -2.83 11.39 -5.31
CA LEU A 15 -2.25 12.07 -4.14
C LEU A 15 -1.72 11.07 -3.12
N HIS A 16 -2.48 10.02 -2.81
CA HIS A 16 -2.05 8.96 -1.90
C HIS A 16 -0.79 8.25 -2.43
N PHE A 17 -0.75 7.94 -3.72
CA PHE A 17 0.44 7.40 -4.38
C PHE A 17 1.65 8.33 -4.24
N PHE A 18 1.48 9.63 -4.50
CA PHE A 18 2.57 10.60 -4.40
C PHE A 18 3.06 10.81 -2.95
N PHE A 19 2.15 10.88 -1.99
CA PHE A 19 2.52 11.04 -0.58
C PHE A 19 3.15 9.77 0.00
N SER A 20 2.67 8.60 -0.40
CA SER A 20 3.23 7.33 0.04
C SER A 20 4.62 7.06 -0.55
N ARG A 21 4.81 7.37 -1.85
CA ARG A 21 6.06 7.07 -2.57
C ARG A 21 7.17 8.09 -2.30
N PHE A 22 6.84 9.36 -2.09
CA PHE A 22 7.84 10.43 -1.95
C PHE A 22 7.91 11.04 -0.53
N GLY A 23 7.04 10.62 0.40
CA GLY A 23 6.92 11.24 1.72
C GLY A 23 6.38 12.67 1.67
N TRP A 24 6.12 13.27 2.83
CA TRP A 24 5.44 14.57 2.92
C TRP A 24 6.24 15.73 2.31
N ILE A 25 7.58 15.67 2.34
CA ILE A 25 8.44 16.76 1.85
C ILE A 25 8.49 16.77 0.31
N ALA A 26 8.70 15.62 -0.35
CA ALA A 26 8.74 15.56 -1.81
C ALA A 26 7.36 15.38 -2.46
N GLY A 27 6.42 14.68 -1.79
CA GLY A 27 5.01 14.62 -2.20
C GLY A 27 4.33 15.99 -2.08
N GLY A 28 4.65 16.77 -1.05
CA GLY A 28 4.19 18.15 -0.90
C GLY A 28 4.69 19.07 -2.00
N LEU A 29 5.93 18.89 -2.49
CA LEU A 29 6.47 19.66 -3.61
C LEU A 29 5.78 19.32 -4.94
N ILE A 30 5.49 18.04 -5.20
CA ILE A 30 4.75 17.60 -6.39
C ILE A 30 3.31 18.12 -6.35
N LEU A 31 2.66 18.07 -5.18
CA LEU A 31 1.32 18.63 -4.99
C LEU A 31 1.32 20.16 -5.18
N THR A 32 2.30 20.86 -4.62
CA THR A 32 2.44 22.32 -4.79
C THR A 32 2.68 22.67 -6.25
N PHE A 33 3.46 21.89 -6.99
CA PHE A 33 3.69 22.06 -8.42
C PHE A 33 2.43 21.81 -9.25
N LEU A 34 1.63 20.78 -8.90
CA LEU A 34 0.34 20.50 -9.55
C LEU A 34 -0.73 21.57 -9.26
N ILE A 35 -0.78 22.10 -8.03
CA ILE A 35 -1.70 23.18 -7.64
C ILE A 35 -1.29 24.50 -8.30
N THR A 36 0.01 24.82 -8.35
CA THR A 36 0.49 26.07 -9.00
C THR A 36 0.40 26.04 -10.53
N ALA A 37 0.36 24.85 -11.15
CA ALA A 37 0.07 24.69 -12.57
C ALA A 37 -1.43 24.81 -12.91
N CYS A 38 -2.31 24.69 -11.90
CA CYS A 38 -3.77 24.85 -12.01
C CYS A 38 -4.25 26.10 -11.24
N ASP A 39 -4.03 27.29 -11.83
CA ASP A 39 -4.62 28.60 -11.49
C ASP A 39 -4.41 29.15 -10.04
N PRO A 40 -3.86 30.37 -9.86
CA PRO A 40 -3.45 30.88 -8.54
C PRO A 40 -4.60 31.64 -7.86
N GLY A 41 -5.35 30.96 -7.00
CA GLY A 41 -6.55 31.53 -6.37
C GLY A 41 -6.69 31.26 -4.87
N SER A 42 -5.74 31.72 -4.06
CA SER A 42 -5.90 32.07 -2.64
C SER A 42 -6.26 30.95 -1.64
N MET A 43 -5.42 30.74 -0.61
CA MET A 43 -5.84 30.91 0.79
C MET A 43 -4.66 30.80 1.77
N MET A 44 -4.70 31.68 2.78
CA MET A 44 -3.66 31.94 3.78
C MET A 44 -3.75 30.98 4.96
N LEU A 45 -2.58 30.58 5.49
CA LEU A 45 -2.41 29.88 6.77
C LEU A 45 -2.37 30.89 7.93
N PRO A 46 -2.83 30.50 9.14
CA PRO A 46 -2.23 31.00 10.38
C PRO A 46 -1.65 29.88 11.26
N GLY A 47 -0.65 30.28 12.06
CA GLY A 47 0.30 29.44 12.79
C GLY A 47 -0.07 29.08 14.25
N PRO A 48 0.91 28.60 15.04
CA PRO A 48 0.69 27.55 16.04
C PRO A 48 0.69 28.01 17.51
N SER A 49 -0.02 27.26 18.35
CA SER A 49 0.09 27.19 19.82
C SER A 49 -0.64 25.92 20.25
N GLY A 50 -0.20 25.02 21.12
CA GLY A 50 0.93 24.93 22.03
C GLY A 50 0.53 24.00 23.19
N SER A 51 1.38 23.00 23.49
CA SER A 51 1.50 22.23 24.74
C SER A 51 0.63 20.98 25.01
N SER A 52 1.30 19.83 24.88
CA SER A 52 1.52 18.75 25.87
C SER A 52 0.34 18.13 26.65
N ASN A 53 0.11 16.83 26.42
CA ASN A 53 0.28 15.82 27.49
C ASN A 53 0.30 14.38 26.96
N SER A 54 1.26 13.63 27.47
CA SER A 54 1.54 12.22 27.20
C SER A 54 0.55 11.28 27.89
N SER A 55 0.21 10.16 27.25
CA SER A 55 -0.03 8.92 28.00
C SER A 55 0.49 7.72 27.23
N SER A 56 1.43 7.02 27.84
CA SER A 56 2.02 5.78 27.35
C SER A 56 1.08 4.61 27.67
N TRP A 57 0.78 3.77 26.69
CA TRP A 57 0.19 2.46 26.95
C TRP A 57 0.93 1.40 26.13
N LYS A 58 1.23 0.32 26.85
CA LYS A 58 2.21 -0.71 26.55
C LYS A 58 1.85 -1.55 25.34
N GLU A 59 2.89 -1.88 24.61
CA GLU A 59 2.99 -2.97 23.65
C GLU A 59 2.52 -4.29 24.28
N ASP A 60 1.67 -5.03 23.57
CA ASP A 60 1.61 -6.48 23.70
C ASP A 60 1.68 -7.05 22.28
N SER A 61 2.89 -7.43 21.89
CA SER A 61 3.23 -7.98 20.59
C SER A 61 2.96 -9.48 20.58
N PHE A 62 1.99 -9.91 19.76
CA PHE A 62 1.99 -11.28 19.28
C PHE A 62 3.05 -11.41 18.18
N GLU A 63 4.13 -12.10 18.50
CA GLU A 63 5.16 -12.56 17.56
C GLU A 63 4.51 -13.43 16.48
N MET A 64 4.36 -12.90 15.27
CA MET A 64 4.27 -13.74 14.08
C MET A 64 5.69 -14.14 13.70
N GLN A 65 6.10 -15.33 14.17
CA GLN A 65 7.36 -15.97 13.82
C GLN A 65 7.43 -16.24 12.31
N VAL A 66 7.98 -15.28 11.57
CA VAL A 66 8.53 -15.53 10.23
C VAL A 66 9.94 -16.04 10.46
N LEU A 67 10.19 -17.29 10.04
CA LEU A 67 11.48 -17.98 10.05
C LEU A 67 12.63 -17.08 9.60
N MET A 68 13.30 -16.45 10.56
CA MET A 68 14.65 -15.92 10.40
C MET A 68 15.59 -17.05 10.79
N GLU A 69 16.02 -17.85 9.82
CA GLU A 69 17.09 -18.82 10.06
C GLU A 69 18.40 -18.07 10.37
N PRO A 70 19.11 -18.45 11.45
CA PRO A 70 20.35 -17.81 11.86
C PRO A 70 21.50 -18.22 10.94
N PHE A 71 22.18 -17.23 10.36
CA PHE A 71 23.42 -17.46 9.60
C PHE A 71 24.53 -17.90 10.54
N SER A 72 25.18 -19.03 10.23
CA SER A 72 26.35 -19.50 10.96
C SER A 72 27.55 -18.60 10.70
N GLU A 73 28.07 -17.98 11.75
CA GLU A 73 29.40 -17.39 11.79
C GLU A 73 30.43 -18.47 11.45
N THR A 74 31.18 -18.27 10.37
CA THR A 74 32.37 -19.09 10.12
C THR A 74 33.58 -18.31 10.60
N GLU A 75 33.95 -18.54 11.86
CA GLU A 75 35.29 -18.24 12.37
C GLU A 75 36.33 -18.97 11.51
N THR A 76 37.23 -18.22 10.87
CA THR A 76 38.49 -18.77 10.34
C THR A 76 39.64 -18.13 11.09
N GLU A 77 40.05 -18.83 12.14
CA GLU A 77 41.28 -18.57 12.88
C GLU A 77 42.50 -19.01 12.06
N GLY A 78 43.42 -18.06 11.83
CA GLY A 78 44.85 -18.30 11.82
C GLY A 78 45.51 -18.72 10.50
N THR A 79 46.29 -17.82 9.90
CA THR A 79 47.72 -18.10 9.61
C THR A 79 48.52 -16.81 9.43
N SER A 80 49.63 -16.79 10.17
CA SER A 80 50.71 -15.82 10.30
C SER A 80 51.47 -15.48 9.01
N GLY A 81 51.93 -14.24 8.88
CA GLY A 81 53.15 -13.90 8.11
C GLY A 81 53.13 -12.55 7.37
N ASN A 82 53.59 -11.48 8.02
CA ASN A 82 54.10 -10.27 7.35
C ASN A 82 55.63 -10.31 7.29
N PRO A 83 56.26 -9.69 6.28
CA PRO A 83 57.10 -8.52 6.55
C PRO A 83 56.90 -7.35 5.57
N PRO A 84 57.38 -6.12 5.92
CA PRO A 84 56.91 -4.84 5.37
C PRO A 84 57.80 -4.30 4.23
N ILE A 85 57.36 -3.20 3.57
CA ILE A 85 58.11 -2.08 2.89
C ILE A 85 57.29 -1.54 1.66
N PRO A 86 57.29 -0.23 1.27
CA PRO A 86 56.96 1.01 1.97
C PRO A 86 55.80 1.80 1.28
N ARG A 87 55.36 2.90 1.91
CA ARG A 87 54.31 3.81 1.39
C ARG A 87 54.70 4.48 0.06
N VAL A 88 53.80 4.45 -0.91
CA VAL A 88 53.67 5.49 -1.94
C VAL A 88 52.27 6.07 -1.84
N ALA A 89 52.20 7.35 -1.48
CA ALA A 89 50.99 8.15 -1.52
C ALA A 89 50.63 8.39 -3.00
N GLY A 90 49.54 7.79 -3.46
CA GLY A 90 48.89 8.10 -4.72
C GLY A 90 47.48 8.55 -4.39
N GLU A 91 47.20 9.83 -4.62
CA GLU A 91 45.88 10.44 -4.54
C GLU A 91 44.99 9.82 -5.62
N GLU A 92 44.27 8.74 -5.30
CA GLU A 92 43.12 8.33 -6.09
C GLU A 92 41.85 8.83 -5.41
N ALA A 93 41.25 9.85 -6.02
CA ALA A 93 39.85 10.15 -5.84
C ALA A 93 39.04 8.93 -6.34
N GLY A 94 38.77 8.00 -5.42
CA GLY A 94 38.01 6.79 -5.70
C GLY A 94 36.56 7.10 -6.13
N PRO A 95 35.95 6.24 -6.95
CA PRO A 95 34.57 6.39 -7.38
C PRO A 95 33.66 6.43 -6.15
N SER A 96 32.67 7.32 -6.16
CA SER A 96 31.61 7.41 -5.15
C SER A 96 31.18 6.00 -4.71
N HIS A 97 31.61 5.57 -3.53
CA HIS A 97 31.26 4.27 -2.96
C HIS A 97 29.82 4.35 -2.45
N GLN A 98 28.85 4.43 -3.37
CA GLN A 98 27.50 4.00 -3.04
C GLN A 98 27.56 2.48 -3.05
N ALA A 99 27.46 1.87 -1.87
CA ALA A 99 27.37 0.42 -1.77
C ALA A 99 26.22 -0.06 -2.67
N SER A 100 26.50 -1.00 -3.57
CA SER A 100 25.48 -1.57 -4.45
C SER A 100 24.38 -2.20 -3.59
N ILE A 101 23.12 -1.86 -3.87
CA ILE A 101 21.95 -2.45 -3.21
C ILE A 101 21.98 -3.97 -3.39
N ILE A 102 21.75 -4.70 -2.29
CA ILE A 102 21.60 -6.16 -2.31
C ILE A 102 20.11 -6.46 -2.46
N HIS A 103 19.74 -7.01 -3.61
CA HIS A 103 18.37 -7.37 -3.92
C HIS A 103 17.95 -8.68 -3.26
N ASN A 104 16.79 -8.68 -2.61
CA ASN A 104 16.09 -9.86 -2.16
C ASN A 104 15.32 -10.50 -3.33
N ALA A 105 16.05 -11.27 -4.15
CA ALA A 105 15.52 -11.87 -5.37
C ALA A 105 14.31 -12.79 -5.14
N SER A 106 14.24 -13.49 -4.00
CA SER A 106 13.11 -14.37 -3.68
C SER A 106 11.85 -13.56 -3.35
N PHE A 107 11.98 -12.46 -2.59
CA PHE A 107 10.86 -11.60 -2.25
C PHE A 107 10.35 -10.83 -3.48
N GLU A 108 11.25 -10.27 -4.30
CA GLU A 108 10.88 -9.66 -5.58
C GLU A 108 10.16 -10.66 -6.50
N SER A 109 10.64 -11.89 -6.59
CA SER A 109 9.98 -12.94 -7.39
C SER A 109 8.58 -13.28 -6.85
N SER A 110 8.41 -13.30 -5.53
CA SER A 110 7.10 -13.51 -4.89
C SER A 110 6.11 -12.41 -5.25
N LEU A 111 6.51 -11.14 -5.14
CA LEU A 111 5.69 -9.99 -5.55
C LEU A 111 5.32 -10.08 -7.03
N HIS A 112 6.30 -10.33 -7.90
CA HIS A 112 6.06 -10.43 -9.33
C HIS A 112 5.07 -11.54 -9.69
N GLN A 113 5.18 -12.73 -9.09
CA GLN A 113 4.26 -13.84 -9.34
C GLN A 113 2.83 -13.53 -8.87
N ARG A 114 2.69 -12.88 -7.72
CA ARG A 114 1.40 -12.45 -7.17
C ARG A 114 0.74 -11.39 -8.05
N ILE A 115 1.50 -10.40 -8.51
CA ILE A 115 1.04 -9.39 -9.49
C ILE A 115 0.61 -10.07 -10.80
N GLN A 116 1.42 -10.98 -11.34
CA GLN A 116 1.08 -11.71 -12.57
C GLN A 116 -0.23 -12.49 -12.43
N ARG A 117 -0.50 -13.10 -11.27
CA ARG A 117 -1.79 -13.78 -11.01
C ARG A 117 -2.95 -12.79 -11.14
N LEU A 118 -2.85 -11.67 -10.43
CA LEU A 118 -3.86 -10.60 -10.46
C LEU A 118 -4.08 -10.01 -11.87
N GLU A 119 -3.01 -9.83 -12.65
CA GLU A 119 -3.07 -9.39 -14.05
C GLU A 119 -3.73 -10.42 -14.97
N ASN A 120 -3.47 -11.71 -14.75
CA ASN A 120 -4.08 -12.79 -15.52
C ASN A 120 -5.58 -12.94 -15.22
N GLU A 121 -5.97 -12.64 -13.98
CA GLU A 121 -7.35 -12.61 -13.52
C GLU A 121 -8.07 -11.29 -13.87
N ASN A 122 -7.37 -10.35 -14.52
CA ASN A 122 -7.86 -9.01 -14.90
C ASN A 122 -8.47 -8.25 -13.70
N THR A 123 -7.78 -8.25 -12.57
CA THR A 123 -8.25 -7.53 -11.39
C THR A 123 -8.37 -6.02 -11.65
N PRO A 124 -9.44 -5.35 -11.18
CA PRO A 124 -9.53 -3.89 -11.25
C PRO A 124 -8.64 -3.20 -10.20
N PHE A 125 -8.11 -3.96 -9.24
CA PHE A 125 -7.33 -3.41 -8.12
C PHE A 125 -5.85 -3.14 -8.45
N LEU A 126 -5.44 -3.13 -9.72
CA LEU A 126 -4.09 -2.77 -10.17
C LEU A 126 -4.01 -1.38 -10.83
N LEU A 127 -4.83 -0.43 -10.36
CA LEU A 127 -4.78 0.99 -10.75
C LEU A 127 -4.92 1.23 -12.26
N ASP A 128 -5.74 0.43 -12.95
CA ASP A 128 -5.95 0.49 -14.40
C ASP A 128 -4.66 0.36 -15.24
N LYS A 129 -3.59 -0.19 -14.67
CA LYS A 129 -2.32 -0.41 -15.37
C LYS A 129 -2.43 -1.54 -16.39
N GLY A 130 -1.73 -1.38 -17.51
CA GLY A 130 -1.54 -2.44 -18.47
C GLY A 130 -0.75 -3.62 -17.88
N LYS A 131 -0.92 -4.81 -18.47
CA LYS A 131 -0.17 -6.01 -18.04
C LYS A 131 1.34 -5.76 -18.07
N GLY A 132 2.02 -6.06 -16.97
CA GLY A 132 3.44 -5.85 -16.77
C GLY A 132 3.84 -4.43 -16.35
N GLU A 133 2.96 -3.43 -16.48
CA GLU A 133 3.30 -2.04 -16.12
C GLU A 133 3.45 -1.87 -14.60
N TYR A 134 2.59 -2.53 -13.82
CA TYR A 134 2.63 -2.46 -12.36
C TYR A 134 3.98 -2.96 -11.81
N TRP A 135 4.40 -4.16 -12.25
CA TRP A 135 5.70 -4.71 -11.86
C TRP A 135 6.88 -3.89 -12.40
N THR A 136 6.78 -3.36 -13.62
CA THR A 136 7.84 -2.54 -14.21
C THR A 136 8.10 -1.28 -13.37
N ASP A 137 7.04 -0.64 -12.87
CA ASP A 137 7.18 0.53 -12.00
C ASP A 137 7.81 0.17 -10.65
N ILE A 138 7.36 -0.91 -10.00
CA ILE A 138 7.97 -1.39 -8.75
C ILE A 138 9.45 -1.69 -8.96
N LYS A 139 9.78 -2.46 -9.99
CA LYS A 139 11.17 -2.86 -10.25
C LYS A 139 12.06 -1.66 -10.51
N ARG A 140 11.58 -0.67 -11.27
CA ARG A 140 12.29 0.59 -11.50
C ARG A 140 12.60 1.31 -10.18
N ASP A 141 11.63 1.42 -9.29
CA ASP A 141 11.80 2.13 -8.02
C ASP A 141 12.72 1.36 -7.04
N LEU A 142 12.66 0.03 -7.03
CA LEU A 142 13.59 -0.81 -6.27
C LEU A 142 15.04 -0.70 -6.79
N ASP A 143 15.24 -0.70 -8.11
CA ASP A 143 16.56 -0.59 -8.72
C ASP A 143 17.18 0.82 -8.55
N GLN A 144 16.34 1.83 -8.30
CA GLN A 144 16.74 3.23 -8.10
C GLN A 144 16.80 3.63 -6.62
N ALA A 145 16.64 2.68 -5.69
CA ALA A 145 16.66 2.96 -4.26
C ALA A 145 18.00 3.60 -3.83
N PRO A 146 17.99 4.73 -3.09
CA PRO A 146 19.20 5.45 -2.71
C PRO A 146 20.04 4.75 -1.62
N SER A 147 19.45 3.80 -0.90
CA SER A 147 20.09 3.05 0.18
C SER A 147 19.40 1.69 0.39
N GLN A 148 20.09 0.75 1.05
CA GLN A 148 19.50 -0.55 1.40
C GLN A 148 18.26 -0.40 2.29
N GLN A 149 18.25 0.61 3.16
CA GLN A 149 17.11 0.91 4.01
C GLN A 149 15.90 1.33 3.18
N GLU A 150 16.09 2.20 2.18
CA GLU A 150 14.98 2.61 1.32
C GLU A 150 14.51 1.48 0.41
N TYR A 151 15.42 0.66 -0.10
CA TYR A 151 15.05 -0.57 -0.83
C TYR A 151 14.14 -1.47 0.02
N ASN A 152 14.53 -1.76 1.27
CA ASN A 152 13.73 -2.58 2.18
C ASN A 152 12.38 -1.92 2.50
N ARG A 153 12.34 -0.60 2.68
CA ARG A 153 11.10 0.16 2.92
C ARG A 153 10.14 0.06 1.75
N LEU A 154 10.63 0.30 0.53
CA LEU A 154 9.84 0.20 -0.70
C LEU A 154 9.31 -1.22 -0.90
N LEU A 155 10.17 -2.23 -0.68
CA LEU A 155 9.79 -3.63 -0.83
C LEU A 155 8.66 -4.02 0.14
N GLU A 156 8.77 -3.63 1.41
CA GLU A 156 7.72 -3.89 2.40
C GLU A 156 6.44 -3.12 2.10
N PHE A 157 6.57 -1.86 1.68
CA PHE A 157 5.42 -1.05 1.27
C PHE A 157 4.63 -1.72 0.13
N GLU A 158 5.31 -2.13 -0.94
CA GLU A 158 4.67 -2.80 -2.07
C GLU A 158 4.10 -4.16 -1.69
N ASN A 159 4.73 -4.87 -0.74
CA ASN A 159 4.18 -6.12 -0.23
C ASN A 159 2.86 -5.92 0.52
N CYS A 160 2.80 -4.94 1.41
CA CYS A 160 1.60 -4.63 2.19
C CYS A 160 0.46 -4.15 1.28
N ASP A 161 0.73 -3.21 0.38
CA ASP A 161 -0.24 -2.71 -0.60
C ASP A 161 -0.76 -3.85 -1.51
N LEU A 162 0.12 -4.76 -1.94
CA LEU A 162 -0.28 -5.93 -2.73
C LEU A 162 -1.17 -6.91 -1.94
N GLN A 163 -0.90 -7.13 -0.64
CA GLN A 163 -1.75 -7.98 0.21
C GLN A 163 -3.17 -7.42 0.30
N ILE A 164 -3.33 -6.11 0.48
CA ILE A 164 -4.64 -5.44 0.48
C ILE A 164 -5.36 -5.66 -0.85
N ARG A 165 -4.66 -5.46 -1.98
CA ARG A 165 -5.23 -5.67 -3.33
C ARG A 165 -5.66 -7.12 -3.56
N GLU A 166 -4.89 -8.09 -3.08
CA GLU A 166 -5.24 -9.52 -3.14
C GLU A 166 -6.49 -9.84 -2.32
N LEU A 167 -6.60 -9.29 -1.11
CA LEU A 167 -7.77 -9.47 -0.27
C LEU A 167 -9.03 -8.81 -0.88
N LYS A 168 -8.90 -7.61 -1.46
CA LYS A 168 -9.97 -6.98 -2.25
C LYS A 168 -10.39 -7.84 -3.43
N HIS A 169 -9.42 -8.40 -4.16
CA HIS A 169 -9.69 -9.31 -5.27
C HIS A 169 -10.46 -10.55 -4.81
N LEU A 170 -10.04 -11.16 -3.70
CA LEU A 170 -10.71 -12.31 -3.10
C LEU A 170 -12.15 -11.98 -2.68
N CYS A 171 -12.35 -10.89 -1.94
CA CYS A 171 -13.68 -10.44 -1.52
C CYS A 171 -14.56 -10.18 -2.75
N SER A 172 -14.06 -9.50 -3.76
CA SER A 172 -14.78 -9.26 -5.02
C SER A 172 -15.21 -10.57 -5.69
N ALA A 173 -14.33 -11.57 -5.76
CA ALA A 173 -14.69 -12.89 -6.28
C ALA A 173 -15.83 -13.55 -5.48
N LEU A 174 -15.79 -13.48 -4.15
CA LEU A 174 -16.82 -14.04 -3.27
C LEU A 174 -18.16 -13.30 -3.38
N PHE A 175 -18.14 -11.96 -3.50
CA PHE A 175 -19.34 -11.17 -3.77
C PHE A 175 -19.99 -11.56 -5.08
N ARG A 176 -19.21 -11.65 -6.17
CA ARG A 176 -19.71 -12.07 -7.49
C ARG A 176 -20.29 -13.48 -7.46
N GLN A 177 -19.61 -14.40 -6.78
CA GLN A 177 -20.11 -15.76 -6.60
C GLN A 177 -21.45 -15.75 -5.86
N THR A 178 -21.58 -14.98 -4.79
CA THR A 178 -22.82 -14.88 -4.03
C THR A 178 -23.94 -14.23 -4.85
N LEU A 179 -23.66 -13.12 -5.56
CA LEU A 179 -24.61 -12.45 -6.46
C LEU A 179 -25.09 -13.36 -7.59
N SER A 180 -24.23 -14.24 -8.11
CA SER A 180 -24.62 -15.19 -9.17
C SER A 180 -25.71 -16.17 -8.72
N GLN A 181 -25.88 -16.36 -7.41
CA GLN A 181 -26.94 -17.20 -6.82
C GLN A 181 -28.27 -16.43 -6.67
N HIS A 182 -28.25 -15.11 -6.83
CA HIS A 182 -29.39 -14.20 -6.66
C HIS A 182 -29.55 -13.26 -7.88
N PRO A 183 -29.78 -13.81 -9.08
CA PRO A 183 -29.85 -13.01 -10.31
C PRO A 183 -31.02 -12.01 -10.33
N ASP A 184 -32.03 -12.23 -9.48
CA ASP A 184 -33.18 -11.35 -9.27
C ASP A 184 -32.82 -10.01 -8.63
N LEU A 185 -31.65 -9.92 -7.97
CA LEU A 185 -31.14 -8.68 -7.39
C LEU A 185 -30.53 -7.76 -8.46
N LEU A 186 -29.97 -8.30 -9.54
CA LEU A 186 -29.19 -7.52 -10.53
C LEU A 186 -29.95 -6.30 -11.11
N PRO A 187 -31.25 -6.38 -11.44
CA PRO A 187 -32.00 -5.22 -11.94
C PRO A 187 -32.20 -4.10 -10.92
N LYS A 188 -31.99 -4.37 -9.63
CA LYS A 188 -32.15 -3.38 -8.54
C LYS A 188 -30.88 -2.61 -8.22
N CYS A 189 -29.76 -2.95 -8.85
CA CYS A 189 -28.49 -2.29 -8.59
C CYS A 189 -28.56 -0.79 -8.92
N ILE A 190 -28.16 0.06 -7.98
CA ILE A 190 -28.14 1.52 -8.18
C ILE A 190 -26.91 2.01 -8.95
N GLU A 191 -25.84 1.21 -8.95
CA GLU A 191 -24.66 1.47 -9.76
C GLU A 191 -24.89 1.01 -11.20
N ARG A 192 -23.93 1.31 -12.08
CA ARG A 192 -24.01 0.92 -13.50
C ARG A 192 -24.24 -0.58 -13.67
N ASP A 193 -23.56 -1.37 -12.85
CA ASP A 193 -23.60 -2.82 -12.83
C ASP A 193 -23.13 -3.32 -11.45
N ALA A 194 -23.36 -4.60 -11.18
CA ALA A 194 -23.01 -5.22 -9.90
C ALA A 194 -21.49 -5.24 -9.65
N GLU A 195 -20.66 -5.30 -10.71
CA GLU A 195 -19.20 -5.23 -10.61
C GLU A 195 -18.76 -3.86 -10.07
N SER A 196 -19.34 -2.78 -10.60
CA SER A 196 -19.11 -1.40 -10.17
C SER A 196 -19.57 -1.18 -8.73
N ALA A 197 -20.68 -1.80 -8.32
CA ALA A 197 -21.15 -1.78 -6.93
C ALA A 197 -20.15 -2.47 -5.99
N VAL A 198 -19.70 -3.68 -6.33
CA VAL A 198 -18.73 -4.43 -5.51
C VAL A 198 -17.42 -3.66 -5.39
N PHE A 199 -16.92 -3.12 -6.50
CA PHE A 199 -15.71 -2.30 -6.48
C PHE A 199 -15.87 -1.07 -5.59
N SER A 200 -17.00 -0.36 -5.70
CA SER A 200 -17.25 0.85 -4.91
C SER A 200 -17.38 0.55 -3.42
N PHE A 201 -18.07 -0.55 -3.05
CA PHE A 201 -18.20 -1.00 -1.67
C PHE A 201 -16.83 -1.34 -1.04
N LEU A 202 -15.96 -2.03 -1.77
CA LEU A 202 -14.64 -2.40 -1.26
C LEU A 202 -13.72 -1.17 -1.14
N GLU A 203 -13.80 -0.23 -2.09
CA GLU A 203 -12.99 0.99 -2.03
C GLU A 203 -13.46 1.97 -0.94
N SER A 204 -14.77 2.01 -0.63
CA SER A 204 -15.30 2.89 0.42
C SER A 204 -14.83 2.50 1.83
N GLN A 205 -14.44 1.24 2.06
CA GLN A 205 -14.01 0.79 3.40
C GLN A 205 -12.76 1.53 3.89
N ARG A 206 -11.82 1.85 2.99
CA ARG A 206 -10.65 2.67 3.36
C ARG A 206 -11.06 4.11 3.68
N GLU A 207 -12.00 4.67 2.93
CA GLU A 207 -12.53 6.02 3.16
C GLU A 207 -13.23 6.10 4.54
N GLU A 208 -13.93 5.05 4.96
CA GLU A 208 -14.54 4.94 6.30
C GLU A 208 -13.46 5.03 7.40
N PHE A 209 -12.37 4.27 7.29
CA PHE A 209 -11.25 4.36 8.25
C PHE A 209 -10.56 5.72 8.22
N GLU A 210 -10.24 6.24 7.03
CA GLU A 210 -9.60 7.55 6.91
C GLU A 210 -10.47 8.66 7.52
N ALA A 211 -11.80 8.56 7.41
CA ALA A 211 -12.73 9.51 8.03
C ALA A 211 -12.87 9.33 9.55
N GLU A 212 -12.93 8.09 10.05
CA GLU A 212 -13.06 7.79 11.48
C GLU A 212 -11.84 8.24 12.27
N PHE A 213 -10.66 8.12 11.67
CA PHE A 213 -9.39 8.41 12.32
C PHE A 213 -8.66 9.61 11.70
N ALA A 214 -9.39 10.45 10.97
CA ALA A 214 -8.87 11.74 10.53
C ALA A 214 -8.44 12.53 11.79
N PRO A 215 -7.22 13.09 11.82
CA PRO A 215 -6.77 13.82 13.00
C PRO A 215 -7.69 15.01 13.28
N ASP A 216 -8.06 15.18 14.55
CA ASP A 216 -8.79 16.34 15.08
C ASP A 216 -7.91 17.61 15.04
N GLY A 217 -7.43 18.00 13.85
CA GLY A 217 -6.65 19.22 13.63
C GLY A 217 -5.34 19.33 14.43
N ASP A 218 -4.90 18.29 15.13
CA ASP A 218 -3.74 18.31 16.05
C ASP A 218 -2.39 18.07 15.35
N GLY A 219 -2.41 17.88 14.02
CA GLY A 219 -1.22 17.78 13.19
C GLY A 219 -0.48 16.45 13.32
N ASN A 220 -1.01 15.47 14.06
CA ASN A 220 -0.47 14.12 14.05
C ASN A 220 -1.02 13.42 12.80
N GLY A 221 -0.19 13.32 11.75
CA GLY A 221 -0.60 12.75 10.48
C GLY A 221 -1.24 11.36 10.63
N ILE A 222 -2.18 11.05 9.74
CA ILE A 222 -2.77 9.71 9.64
C ILE A 222 -1.61 8.69 9.54
N ASN A 223 -1.52 7.78 10.51
CA ASN A 223 -0.53 6.72 10.46
C ASN A 223 -1.04 5.62 9.50
N THR A 224 -0.63 5.77 8.25
CA THR A 224 -1.05 4.92 7.12
C THR A 224 -0.82 3.43 7.38
N HIS A 225 0.23 3.07 8.10
CA HIS A 225 0.51 1.66 8.42
C HIS A 225 -0.57 1.04 9.32
N TRP A 226 -1.15 1.78 10.27
CA TRP A 226 -2.26 1.22 11.05
C TRP A 226 -3.54 1.12 10.22
N ILE A 227 -3.79 2.05 9.27
CA ILE A 227 -4.92 1.94 8.33
C ILE A 227 -4.77 0.70 7.47
N ASP A 228 -3.60 0.52 6.88
CA ASP A 228 -3.31 -0.63 6.03
C ASP A 228 -3.55 -1.95 6.80
N LYS A 229 -3.16 -1.99 8.08
CA LYS A 229 -3.44 -3.14 8.95
C LYS A 229 -4.94 -3.35 9.21
N LEU A 230 -5.69 -2.29 9.56
CA LEU A 230 -7.14 -2.41 9.74
C LEU A 230 -7.85 -2.83 8.45
N GLU A 231 -7.41 -2.31 7.31
CA GLU A 231 -7.95 -2.66 6.01
C GLU A 231 -7.69 -4.14 5.68
N MET A 232 -6.48 -4.64 5.97
CA MET A 232 -6.17 -6.07 5.84
C MET A 232 -7.03 -6.93 6.76
N ASP A 233 -7.12 -6.59 8.05
CA ASP A 233 -7.89 -7.33 9.04
C ASP A 233 -9.38 -7.38 8.66
N LEU A 234 -9.94 -6.25 8.21
CA LEU A 234 -11.31 -6.15 7.73
C LEU A 234 -11.56 -7.05 6.51
N PHE A 235 -10.71 -7.00 5.48
CA PHE A 235 -10.96 -7.82 4.29
C PHE A 235 -10.72 -9.30 4.54
N GLN A 236 -9.83 -9.66 5.48
CA GLN A 236 -9.68 -11.04 5.91
C GLN A 236 -10.95 -11.53 6.62
N GLU A 237 -11.49 -10.76 7.57
CA GLU A 237 -12.76 -11.06 8.24
C GLU A 237 -13.92 -11.15 7.24
N MET A 238 -13.98 -10.21 6.29
CA MET A 238 -14.98 -10.18 5.24
C MET A 238 -14.93 -11.42 4.35
N ALA A 239 -13.73 -11.83 3.92
CA ALA A 239 -13.55 -13.03 3.12
C ALA A 239 -13.98 -14.29 3.89
N ASP A 240 -13.60 -14.40 5.17
CA ASP A 240 -13.96 -15.53 6.02
C ASP A 240 -15.49 -15.61 6.24
N ASP A 241 -16.14 -14.48 6.52
CA ASP A 241 -17.59 -14.39 6.70
C ASP A 241 -18.35 -14.71 5.40
N LEU A 242 -17.93 -14.15 4.27
CA LEU A 242 -18.51 -14.46 2.95
C LEU A 242 -18.35 -15.93 2.58
N HIS A 243 -17.19 -16.52 2.84
CA HIS A 243 -16.94 -17.93 2.56
C HIS A 243 -17.83 -18.85 3.40
N LYS A 244 -18.01 -18.50 4.68
CA LYS A 244 -18.79 -19.30 5.63
C LYS A 244 -20.29 -19.15 5.46
N ASN A 245 -20.76 -17.93 5.22
CA ASN A 245 -22.18 -17.57 5.30
C ASN A 245 -22.81 -17.18 3.96
N GLY A 246 -22.02 -16.96 2.90
CA GLY A 246 -22.50 -16.61 1.56
C GLY A 246 -23.50 -15.46 1.58
N GLY A 247 -24.71 -15.68 1.08
CA GLY A 247 -25.79 -14.67 1.05
C GLY A 247 -26.29 -14.23 2.43
N SER A 248 -25.95 -14.95 3.51
CA SER A 248 -26.26 -14.56 4.89
C SER A 248 -25.09 -13.86 5.61
N SER A 249 -23.99 -13.59 4.90
CA SER A 249 -22.86 -12.81 5.40
C SER A 249 -23.31 -11.42 5.85
N TYR A 250 -22.76 -10.95 6.98
CA TYR A 250 -22.98 -9.59 7.45
C TYR A 250 -22.59 -8.56 6.38
N TYR A 251 -21.42 -8.74 5.76
CA TYR A 251 -20.92 -7.85 4.73
C TYR A 251 -21.75 -7.93 3.44
N PHE A 252 -22.25 -9.12 3.08
CA PHE A 252 -23.16 -9.24 1.94
C PHE A 252 -24.47 -8.49 2.18
N LEU A 253 -25.04 -8.59 3.37
CA LEU A 253 -26.26 -7.84 3.72
C LEU A 253 -26.02 -6.34 3.80
N LYS A 254 -24.90 -5.87 4.36
CA LYS A 254 -24.48 -4.45 4.35
C LYS A 254 -24.38 -3.93 2.90
N PHE A 255 -23.72 -4.70 2.03
CA PHE A 255 -23.59 -4.39 0.61
C PHE A 255 -24.95 -4.29 -0.11
N LEU A 256 -25.87 -5.24 0.12
CA LEU A 256 -27.21 -5.18 -0.47
C LEU A 256 -27.98 -3.94 0.00
N GLN A 257 -27.90 -3.61 1.29
CA GLN A 257 -28.56 -2.43 1.83
C GLN A 257 -28.09 -1.13 1.16
N GLU A 258 -26.81 -1.04 0.83
CA GLU A 258 -26.22 0.16 0.22
C GLU A 258 -26.49 0.24 -1.29
N TYR A 259 -26.42 -0.88 -2.01
CA TYR A 259 -26.41 -0.88 -3.48
C TYR A 259 -27.65 -1.49 -4.16
N PHE A 260 -28.54 -2.13 -3.40
CA PHE A 260 -29.73 -2.85 -3.89
C PHE A 260 -30.98 -2.53 -3.05
N PRO A 261 -31.49 -1.28 -3.11
CA PRO A 261 -32.68 -0.90 -2.37
C PRO A 261 -33.92 -1.67 -2.85
N ASP A 262 -34.89 -1.82 -1.94
CA ASP A 262 -36.12 -2.59 -2.18
C ASP A 262 -36.96 -2.14 -3.38
#